data_AF-A0A3M1LI94-F1
#
_entry.id   AF-A0A3M1LI94-F1
#
_cell.length_a   1.000
_cell.length_b   1.000
_cell.length_c   1.000
_cell.angle_alpha   90.00
_cell.angle_beta   90.00
_cell.angle_gamma   90.00
#
_symmetry.space_group_name_H-M   'P 1'
#
loop_
_entity.id
_entity.type
_entity.pdbx_description
1 polymer ?
#
loop_
_entity_poly.entity_id
_entity_poly.type
_entity_poly.pdbx_seq_one_letter_code
_entity_poly.pdbx_strand_id
1 'polypeptide(L)'
;MKINLPRKFKLHTNDMITLRKEDIERYSTIFYLHVPNKDEVYKAFINKGFNLLHKNGYYHLTKNIDSLLMDVKIYDDGFIEASIGIKNQMVNVIYQAYDYYRDVYDGLHIFYKTEWDNRKGWVIDIKEYFRIELPKADEIPWKPRIIEIPSGFLGRFKLK
;
A
#
# COMPACT_ATOMS: atom_id res chain seq x y z
N MET A 1 -3.08 -7.90 -12.66
CA MET A 1 -2.16 -6.81 -12.25
C MET A 1 -1.05 -7.39 -11.36
N LYS A 2 0.17 -6.84 -11.36
CA LYS A 2 1.27 -7.27 -10.47
C LYS A 2 1.65 -6.15 -9.52
N ILE A 3 1.75 -6.45 -8.23
CA ILE A 3 2.14 -5.50 -7.18
C ILE A 3 3.28 -6.08 -6.34
N ASN A 4 3.99 -5.21 -5.63
CA ASN A 4 5.02 -5.64 -4.67
C ASN A 4 4.66 -5.13 -3.28
N LEU A 5 5.00 -5.89 -2.24
CA LEU A 5 4.92 -5.45 -0.85
C LEU A 5 6.19 -5.82 -0.09
N PRO A 6 6.63 -5.02 0.90
CA PRO A 6 7.72 -5.44 1.77
C PRO A 6 7.35 -6.75 2.49
N ARG A 7 8.25 -7.73 2.46
CA ARG A 7 8.14 -8.98 3.22
C ARG A 7 9.02 -8.93 4.46
N LYS A 8 10.31 -8.71 4.23
CA LYS A 8 11.35 -8.66 5.28
C LYS A 8 11.96 -7.29 5.28
N PHE A 9 11.90 -6.60 6.41
CA PHE A 9 12.31 -5.20 6.50
C PHE A 9 12.73 -4.84 7.93
N LYS A 10 13.50 -3.77 8.03
CA LYS A 10 13.97 -3.19 9.28
C LYS A 10 13.16 -1.94 9.61
N LEU A 11 12.75 -1.83 10.87
CA LEU A 11 12.13 -0.63 11.42
C LEU A 11 13.18 0.35 11.97
N HIS A 12 12.82 1.63 12.11
CA HIS A 12 13.65 2.63 12.77
C HIS A 12 14.00 2.27 14.24
N THR A 13 13.19 1.42 14.89
CA THR A 13 13.47 0.84 16.22
C THR A 13 14.58 -0.22 16.19
N ASN A 14 15.14 -0.51 15.02
CA ASN A 14 16.04 -1.63 14.70
C ASN A 14 15.39 -3.02 14.67
N ASP A 15 14.09 -3.14 14.93
CA ASP A 15 13.39 -4.42 14.82
C ASP A 15 13.38 -4.93 13.37
N MET A 16 13.67 -6.23 13.22
CA MET A 16 13.48 -6.94 11.96
C MET A 16 12.11 -7.59 11.92
N ILE A 17 11.30 -7.21 10.94
CA ILE A 17 9.99 -7.80 10.68
C ILE A 17 10.12 -8.74 9.48
N THR A 18 9.48 -9.90 9.56
CA THR A 18 9.30 -10.82 8.43
C THR A 18 7.84 -11.23 8.40
N LEU A 19 7.12 -10.71 7.41
CA LEU A 19 5.74 -11.08 7.14
C LEU A 19 5.68 -12.44 6.46
N ARG A 20 4.61 -13.18 6.74
CA ARG A 20 4.24 -14.43 6.09
C ARG A 20 3.13 -14.17 5.07
N LYS A 21 2.87 -15.16 4.21
CA LYS A 21 1.83 -15.02 3.17
C LYS A 21 0.45 -14.84 3.79
N GLU A 22 0.20 -15.53 4.89
CA GLU A 22 -1.06 -15.49 5.62
C GLU A 22 -1.34 -14.09 6.18
N ASP A 23 -0.30 -13.33 6.51
CA ASP A 23 -0.45 -11.95 6.97
C ASP A 23 -0.99 -11.06 5.84
N ILE A 24 -0.52 -11.27 4.60
CA ILE A 24 -1.01 -10.55 3.41
C ILE A 24 -2.42 -11.01 3.01
N GLU A 25 -2.72 -12.30 3.11
CA GLU A 25 -4.03 -12.85 2.76
C GLU A 25 -5.13 -12.41 3.74
N ARG A 26 -4.77 -12.21 5.01
CA ARG A 26 -5.73 -11.90 6.08
C ARG A 26 -6.03 -10.41 6.23
N TYR A 27 -5.10 -9.54 5.89
CA TYR A 27 -5.18 -8.12 6.23
C TYR A 27 -4.99 -7.22 5.02
N SER A 28 -5.97 -6.36 4.78
CA SER A 28 -5.99 -5.41 3.65
C SER A 28 -5.07 -4.20 3.84
N THR A 29 -4.70 -3.90 5.09
CA THR A 29 -3.85 -2.76 5.45
C THR A 29 -2.78 -3.22 6.44
N ILE A 30 -1.52 -3.11 6.02
CA ILE A 30 -0.32 -3.48 6.81
C ILE A 30 0.67 -2.33 6.83
N PHE A 31 0.77 -1.66 5.68
CA PHE A 31 1.63 -0.53 5.46
C PHE A 31 0.79 0.71 5.14
N TYR A 32 1.25 1.82 5.69
CA TYR A 32 0.74 3.14 5.44
C TYR A 32 1.82 3.93 4.72
N LEU A 33 1.41 4.84 3.85
CA LEU A 33 2.30 5.91 3.39
C LEU A 33 2.09 7.13 4.27
N HIS A 34 3.05 8.05 4.28
CA HIS A 34 2.89 9.34 4.94
C HIS A 34 3.35 10.48 4.04
N VAL A 35 2.55 11.54 3.99
CA VAL A 35 2.82 12.75 3.20
C VAL A 35 2.62 14.00 4.07
N PRO A 36 3.44 15.05 3.90
CA PRO A 36 3.31 16.27 4.70
C PRO A 36 2.13 17.14 4.29
N ASN A 37 1.70 17.10 3.02
CA ASN A 37 0.61 17.92 2.48
C ASN A 37 -0.50 17.06 1.89
N LYS A 38 -1.46 16.66 2.74
CA LYS A 38 -2.55 15.78 2.34
C LYS A 38 -3.47 16.37 1.27
N ASP A 39 -3.69 17.68 1.27
CA ASP A 39 -4.65 18.33 0.36
C ASP A 39 -4.12 18.39 -1.07
N GLU A 40 -2.80 18.58 -1.22
CA GLU A 40 -2.13 18.51 -2.53
C GLU A 40 -2.12 17.07 -3.07
N VAL A 41 -1.84 16.09 -2.21
CA VAL A 41 -1.91 14.67 -2.57
C VAL A 41 -3.34 14.25 -2.93
N TYR A 42 -4.35 14.67 -2.17
CA TYR A 42 -5.76 14.50 -2.51
C TYR A 42 -6.07 15.03 -3.92
N LYS A 43 -5.67 16.27 -4.22
CA LYS A 43 -5.86 16.87 -5.56
C LYS A 43 -5.16 16.05 -6.65
N ALA A 44 -3.96 15.52 -6.38
CA ALA A 44 -3.25 14.66 -7.33
C ALA A 44 -4.04 13.37 -7.64
N PHE A 45 -4.64 12.72 -6.64
CA PHE A 45 -5.51 11.57 -6.86
C PHE A 45 -6.75 11.93 -7.69
N ILE A 46 -7.45 13.03 -7.35
CA ILE A 46 -8.63 13.50 -8.12
C ILE A 46 -8.26 13.77 -9.58
N ASN A 47 -7.15 14.48 -9.83
CA ASN A 47 -6.67 14.78 -11.18
C ASN A 47 -6.31 13.51 -11.97
N LYS A 48 -5.95 12.42 -11.28
CA LYS A 48 -5.69 11.10 -11.89
C LYS A 48 -6.93 10.20 -11.93
N GLY A 49 -8.12 10.76 -11.80
CA GLY A 49 -9.40 10.09 -12.05
C GLY A 49 -9.95 9.28 -10.88
N PHE A 50 -9.54 9.60 -9.64
CA PHE A 50 -10.21 9.08 -8.46
C PHE A 50 -11.48 9.87 -8.16
N ASN A 51 -12.48 9.17 -7.61
CA ASN A 51 -13.73 9.75 -7.14
C ASN A 51 -13.70 9.91 -5.62
N LEU A 52 -14.12 11.07 -5.11
CA LEU A 52 -14.35 11.27 -3.69
C LEU A 52 -15.67 10.60 -3.28
N LEU A 53 -15.60 9.60 -2.39
CA LEU A 53 -16.79 8.98 -1.80
C LEU A 53 -17.34 9.82 -0.64
N HIS A 54 -16.47 10.20 0.29
CA HIS A 54 -16.82 11.07 1.42
C HIS A 54 -15.60 11.73 2.04
N LYS A 55 -15.85 12.77 2.84
CA LYS A 55 -14.84 13.47 3.65
C LYS A 55 -15.32 13.51 5.10
N ASN A 56 -14.69 12.73 5.98
CA ASN A 56 -14.99 12.75 7.42
C ASN A 56 -13.76 12.33 8.24
N GLY A 57 -12.94 13.30 8.66
CA GLY A 57 -11.63 13.05 9.31
C GLY A 57 -10.53 12.46 8.40
N TYR A 58 -10.90 12.16 7.15
CA TYR A 58 -10.03 11.73 6.05
C TYR A 58 -10.76 11.94 4.72
N TYR A 59 -10.01 12.00 3.62
CA TYR A 59 -10.57 11.87 2.27
C TYR A 59 -10.67 10.39 1.91
N HIS A 60 -11.85 9.93 1.52
CA HIS A 60 -12.07 8.57 1.02
C HIS A 60 -12.23 8.56 -0.49
N LEU A 61 -11.27 7.97 -1.20
CA LEU A 61 -11.16 8.03 -2.65
C LEU A 61 -11.21 6.64 -3.25
N THR A 62 -11.88 6.48 -4.39
CA THR A 62 -11.90 5.23 -5.13
C THR A 62 -11.65 5.39 -6.62
N LYS A 63 -11.10 4.36 -7.24
CA LYS A 63 -10.90 4.27 -8.69
C LYS A 63 -10.96 2.82 -9.15
N ASN A 64 -11.64 2.56 -10.25
CA ASN A 64 -11.60 1.25 -10.90
C ASN A 64 -10.33 1.11 -11.75
N ILE A 65 -9.59 0.01 -11.57
CA ILE A 65 -8.37 -0.34 -12.31
C ILE A 65 -8.53 -1.79 -12.78
N ASP A 66 -8.64 -2.02 -14.08
CA ASP A 66 -8.83 -3.36 -14.66
C ASP A 66 -9.95 -4.17 -13.98
N SER A 67 -11.10 -3.52 -13.74
CA SER A 67 -12.27 -4.07 -13.02
C SER A 67 -12.05 -4.37 -11.53
N LEU A 68 -10.89 -4.04 -10.96
CA LEU A 68 -10.63 -4.05 -9.52
C LEU A 68 -10.90 -2.66 -8.93
N LEU A 69 -11.44 -2.62 -7.71
CA LEU A 69 -11.63 -1.38 -6.97
C LEU A 69 -10.35 -1.05 -6.23
N MET A 70 -9.73 0.09 -6.54
CA MET A 70 -8.69 0.69 -5.70
C MET A 70 -9.35 1.64 -4.70
N ASP A 71 -9.05 1.44 -3.42
CA ASP A 71 -9.58 2.18 -2.28
C ASP A 71 -8.43 2.91 -1.59
N VAL A 72 -8.56 4.21 -1.40
CA VAL A 72 -7.53 5.07 -0.81
C VAL A 72 -8.15 5.97 0.25
N LYS A 73 -7.55 6.00 1.45
CA LYS A 73 -7.93 6.91 2.53
C LYS A 73 -6.75 7.79 2.88
N ILE A 74 -6.93 9.11 2.82
CA ILE A 74 -5.93 10.10 3.17
C ILE A 74 -6.36 10.80 4.46
N TYR A 75 -5.71 10.48 5.56
CA TYR A 75 -6.05 10.95 6.90
C TYR A 75 -5.58 12.39 7.15
N ASP A 76 -6.18 13.03 8.15
CA ASP A 76 -5.86 14.41 8.51
C ASP A 76 -4.42 14.61 8.99
N ASP A 77 -3.80 13.55 9.51
CA ASP A 77 -2.39 13.51 9.93
C ASP A 77 -1.41 13.15 8.80
N GLY A 78 -1.89 13.04 7.56
CA GLY A 78 -1.06 12.77 6.39
C GLY A 78 -0.78 11.29 6.13
N PHE A 79 -1.28 10.37 6.96
CA PHE A 79 -1.21 8.94 6.63
C PHE A 79 -2.14 8.59 5.46
N ILE A 80 -1.71 7.60 4.67
CA ILE A 80 -2.47 7.08 3.54
C ILE A 80 -2.59 5.57 3.67
N GLU A 81 -3.83 5.08 3.73
CA GLU A 81 -4.15 3.68 3.48
C GLU A 81 -4.51 3.50 2.01
N ALA A 82 -4.00 2.43 1.39
CA ALA A 82 -4.34 2.10 0.02
C ALA A 82 -4.46 0.59 -0.15
N SER A 83 -5.57 0.15 -0.74
CA SER A 83 -5.83 -1.25 -1.03
C SER A 83 -6.51 -1.42 -2.39
N ILE A 84 -6.42 -2.62 -2.97
CA ILE A 84 -7.08 -2.95 -4.24
C ILE A 84 -7.66 -4.36 -4.21
N GLY A 85 -8.80 -4.57 -4.86
CA GLY A 85 -9.39 -5.89 -5.01
C GLY A 85 -10.86 -5.86 -5.34
N ILE A 86 -11.60 -6.83 -4.80
CA ILE A 86 -13.06 -6.95 -4.97
C ILE A 86 -13.76 -7.05 -3.62
N LYS A 87 -14.84 -6.28 -3.41
CA LYS A 87 -15.70 -6.34 -2.21
C LYS A 87 -14.88 -6.38 -0.92
N ASN A 88 -14.86 -7.52 -0.22
CA ASN A 88 -14.20 -7.72 1.06
C ASN A 88 -12.81 -8.38 0.94
N GLN A 89 -12.33 -8.60 -0.28
CA GLN A 89 -11.04 -9.22 -0.58
C GLN A 89 -10.14 -8.17 -1.22
N MET A 90 -9.31 -7.54 -0.38
CA MET A 90 -8.49 -6.39 -0.74
C MET A 90 -7.05 -6.64 -0.32
N VAL A 91 -6.08 -6.16 -1.11
CA VAL A 91 -4.65 -6.26 -0.83
C VAL A 91 -4.04 -4.88 -0.76
N ASN A 92 -3.17 -4.64 0.21
CA ASN A 92 -2.46 -3.37 0.38
C ASN A 92 -1.61 -3.02 -0.86
N VAL A 93 -1.64 -1.77 -1.32
CA VAL A 93 -0.95 -1.31 -2.55
C VAL A 93 -0.24 0.03 -2.39
N ILE A 94 0.74 0.06 -1.49
CA ILE A 94 1.48 1.29 -1.16
C ILE A 94 2.29 1.86 -2.34
N TYR A 95 2.91 1.03 -3.17
CA TYR A 95 3.72 1.55 -4.29
C TYR A 95 2.85 2.10 -5.42
N GLN A 96 1.70 1.48 -5.68
CA GLN A 96 0.75 1.97 -6.68
C GLN A 96 0.14 3.31 -6.22
N ALA A 97 -0.22 3.42 -4.94
CA ALA A 97 -0.69 4.70 -4.39
C ALA A 97 0.39 5.78 -4.48
N TYR A 98 1.65 5.46 -4.18
CA TYR A 98 2.79 6.36 -4.37
C TYR A 98 2.91 6.84 -5.82
N ASP A 99 2.79 5.95 -6.82
CA ASP A 99 2.85 6.34 -8.24
C ASP A 99 1.74 7.34 -8.63
N TYR A 100 0.61 7.36 -7.92
CA TYR A 100 -0.44 8.34 -8.13
C TYR A 100 -0.13 9.73 -7.56
N TYR A 101 0.73 9.89 -6.55
CA TYR A 101 1.03 11.23 -6.00
C TYR A 101 2.48 11.66 -6.15
N ARG A 102 3.38 10.80 -6.62
CA ARG A 102 4.82 11.07 -6.68
C ARG A 102 5.24 12.34 -7.43
N ASP A 103 4.37 12.88 -8.30
CA ASP A 103 4.63 14.10 -9.06
C ASP A 103 4.48 15.37 -8.21
N VAL A 104 3.65 15.31 -7.15
CA VAL A 104 3.48 16.42 -6.20
C VAL A 104 4.31 16.21 -4.93
N TYR A 105 4.64 14.96 -4.61
CA TYR A 105 5.50 14.62 -3.48
C TYR A 105 6.26 13.32 -3.75
N ASP A 106 7.57 13.43 -4.00
CA ASP A 106 8.41 12.29 -4.40
C ASP A 106 8.93 11.44 -3.22
N GLY A 107 8.63 11.85 -1.98
CA GLY A 107 9.02 11.13 -0.76
C GLY A 107 8.23 9.84 -0.57
N LEU A 108 8.95 8.71 -0.45
CA LEU A 108 8.37 7.40 -0.15
C LEU A 108 8.60 7.05 1.33
N HIS A 109 7.70 7.50 2.20
CA HIS A 109 7.74 7.16 3.63
C HIS A 109 6.74 6.06 3.94
N ILE A 110 7.24 4.89 4.31
CA ILE A 110 6.44 3.71 4.61
C ILE A 110 6.42 3.49 6.12
N PHE A 111 5.23 3.40 6.70
CA PHE A 111 5.02 3.06 8.11
C PHE A 111 4.36 1.69 8.23
N TYR A 112 4.97 0.81 9.00
CA TYR A 112 4.40 -0.49 9.34
C TYR A 112 3.55 -0.38 10.60
N LYS A 113 2.30 -0.83 10.51
CA LYS A 113 1.36 -0.89 11.64
C LYS A 113 0.31 -1.96 11.37
N THR A 114 0.19 -2.90 12.29
CA THR A 114 -0.79 -3.98 12.21
C THR A 114 -1.49 -4.16 13.55
N GLU A 115 -2.66 -4.81 13.57
CA GLU A 115 -3.42 -5.02 14.80
C GLU A 115 -2.89 -6.18 15.66
N TRP A 116 -2.20 -7.15 15.04
CA TRP A 116 -1.72 -8.36 15.71
C TRP A 116 -0.25 -8.31 16.11
N ASP A 117 0.50 -7.31 15.65
CA ASP A 117 1.89 -7.08 16.01
C ASP A 117 1.99 -5.75 16.76
N ASN A 118 2.43 -5.81 18.03
CA ASN A 118 2.61 -4.60 18.84
C ASN A 118 3.77 -3.73 18.34
N ARG A 119 4.63 -4.26 17.46
CA ARG A 119 5.69 -3.49 16.81
C ARG A 119 5.09 -2.64 15.70
N LYS A 120 5.46 -1.36 15.69
CA LYS A 120 5.09 -0.40 14.66
C LYS A 120 6.22 0.57 14.43
N GLY A 121 6.35 1.09 13.22
CA GLY A 121 7.39 2.07 12.96
C GLY A 121 7.65 2.34 11.50
N TRP A 122 8.45 3.37 11.26
CA TRP A 122 9.00 3.67 9.95
C TRP A 122 9.86 2.53 9.45
N VAL A 123 9.59 2.09 8.23
CA VAL A 123 10.41 1.13 7.49
C VAL A 123 11.63 1.89 6.94
N ILE A 124 12.83 1.46 7.33
CA ILE A 124 14.08 2.13 6.94
C ILE A 124 14.92 1.33 5.94
N ASP A 125 14.64 0.03 5.79
CA ASP A 125 15.42 -0.87 4.94
C ASP A 125 14.59 -2.11 4.58
N ILE A 126 14.40 -2.38 3.30
CA ILE A 126 13.63 -3.54 2.81
C ILE A 126 14.61 -4.58 2.23
N LYS A 127 14.56 -5.79 2.80
CA LYS A 127 15.43 -6.91 2.44
C LYS A 127 14.79 -7.87 1.44
N GLU A 128 13.48 -8.04 1.51
CA GLU A 128 12.74 -8.97 0.65
C GLU A 128 11.36 -8.40 0.36
N TYR A 129 10.80 -8.79 -0.78
CA TYR A 129 9.46 -8.41 -1.19
C TYR A 129 8.59 -9.64 -1.40
N PHE A 130 7.30 -9.47 -1.22
CA PHE A 130 6.31 -10.26 -1.91
C PHE A 130 6.05 -9.65 -3.28
N ARG A 131 6.06 -10.47 -4.32
CA ARG A 131 5.40 -10.20 -5.59
C ARG A 131 4.02 -10.83 -5.55
N ILE A 132 3.00 -10.03 -5.77
CA ILE A 132 1.62 -10.46 -5.69
C ILE A 132 0.98 -10.25 -7.06
N GLU A 133 0.47 -11.34 -7.63
CA GLU A 133 -0.30 -11.30 -8.86
C GLU A 133 -1.78 -11.30 -8.50
N LEU A 134 -2.46 -10.20 -8.80
CA LEU A 134 -3.89 -10.04 -8.56
C LEU A 134 -4.67 -10.72 -9.70
N PRO A 135 -5.60 -11.63 -9.39
CA PRO A 135 -6.47 -12.24 -10.37
C PRO A 135 -7.45 -11.19 -10.93
N LYS A 136 -8.04 -11.49 -12.08
CA LYS A 136 -9.10 -10.65 -12.65
C LYS A 136 -10.32 -10.64 -11.73
N ALA A 137 -11.13 -9.59 -11.84
CA ALA A 137 -12.30 -9.39 -10.98
C ALA A 137 -13.36 -10.51 -11.09
N ASP A 138 -13.41 -11.21 -12.22
CA ASP A 138 -14.34 -12.31 -12.53
C ASP A 138 -13.81 -13.71 -12.18
N GLU A 139 -12.55 -13.83 -11.74
CA GLU A 139 -11.97 -15.11 -11.31
C GLU A 139 -12.48 -15.49 -9.90
N ILE A 140 -13.07 -16.69 -9.79
CA ILE A 140 -13.65 -17.22 -8.54
C ILE A 140 -12.97 -18.56 -8.18
N PRO A 141 -12.40 -18.71 -6.97
CA PRO A 141 -12.28 -17.69 -5.93
C PRO A 141 -11.27 -16.60 -6.31
N TRP A 142 -11.56 -15.35 -5.96
CA TRP A 142 -10.58 -14.27 -6.13
C TRP A 142 -9.50 -14.43 -5.06
N LYS A 143 -8.35 -14.97 -5.48
CA LYS A 143 -7.23 -15.26 -4.58
C LYS A 143 -5.91 -14.74 -5.18
N PRO A 144 -5.29 -13.70 -4.59
CA PRO A 144 -3.98 -13.23 -4.99
C PRO A 144 -2.92 -14.33 -4.93
N ARG A 145 -2.07 -14.41 -5.96
CA ARG A 145 -0.93 -15.34 -5.96
C ARG A 145 0.30 -14.63 -5.38
N ILE A 146 0.78 -15.12 -4.23
CA ILE A 146 1.89 -14.51 -3.49
C ILE A 146 3.18 -15.29 -3.68
N ILE A 147 4.19 -14.62 -4.23
CA ILE A 147 5.52 -15.15 -4.54
C ILE A 147 6.56 -14.37 -3.73
N GLU A 148 7.47 -15.07 -3.06
CA GLU A 148 8.56 -14.46 -2.29
C GLU A 148 9.74 -14.17 -3.21
N ILE A 149 10.26 -12.95 -3.17
CA ILE A 149 11.40 -12.54 -4.02
C ILE A 149 12.44 -11.74 -3.19
N PRO A 150 13.75 -11.99 -3.38
CA PRO A 150 14.80 -11.18 -2.76
C PRO A 150 14.82 -9.73 -3.28
N SER A 151 15.21 -8.77 -2.43
CA SER A 151 15.31 -7.35 -2.82
C SER A 151 16.26 -7.05 -3.99
N GLY A 152 17.29 -7.88 -4.18
CA GLY A 152 18.24 -7.73 -5.30
C GLY A 152 17.62 -7.83 -6.69
N PHE A 153 16.35 -8.23 -6.79
CA PHE A 153 15.61 -8.40 -8.06
C PHE A 153 14.75 -7.19 -8.45
N LEU A 154 14.48 -6.26 -7.52
CA LEU A 154 13.73 -5.03 -7.78
C LEU A 154 14.68 -3.85 -7.55
N GLY A 155 14.94 -3.06 -8.59
CA GLY A 155 15.84 -1.91 -8.53
C GLY A 155 15.63 -1.09 -7.25
N ARG A 156 16.73 -0.75 -6.58
CA ARG A 156 16.72 -0.11 -5.25
C ARG A 156 15.79 1.11 -5.23
N PHE A 157 14.64 1.00 -4.59
CA PHE A 157 13.95 2.18 -4.07
C PHE A 157 14.83 2.72 -2.95
N LYS A 158 15.57 3.80 -3.20
CA LYS A 158 16.21 4.55 -2.12
C LYS A 158 15.09 5.26 -1.37
N LEU A 159 14.77 4.75 -0.18
CA LEU A 159 14.05 5.52 0.84
C LEU A 159 14.90 6.78 1.08
N LYS A 160 14.41 7.94 0.63
CA LYS A 160 15.05 9.23 0.88
C LYS A 160 14.51 9.81 2.18
#